data_AF-A0A0F9PL00-F1
#
_entry.id   AF-A0A0F9PL00-F1
#
_cell.length_a   1.000
_cell.length_b   1.000
_cell.length_c   1.000
_cell.angle_alpha   90.00
_cell.angle_beta   90.00
_cell.angle_gamma   90.00
#
_symmetry.space_group_name_H-M   'P 1'
#
loop_
_entity.id
_entity.type
_entity.pdbx_description
1 polymer ?
#
loop_
_entity_poly.entity_id
_entity_poly.type
_entity_poly.pdbx_seq_one_letter_code
_entity_poly.pdbx_strand_id
1 'polypeptide(L)'
;MKYFEYHCYEGHDSTDAELWYRSHQRVTVLGVEVTGAGDTPEERGDNGEPRVYHIQFKDGHKASAFEDELMSSTVEFCRPDPPRRRG
;
A
#
# COMPACT_ATOMS: atom_id res chain seq x y z
N MET A 1 8.89 3.87 -14.51
CA MET A 1 8.30 3.09 -13.40
C MET A 1 7.99 4.06 -12.26
N LYS A 2 6.73 4.15 -11.82
CA LYS A 2 6.36 5.00 -10.67
C LYS A 2 6.65 4.20 -9.40
N TYR A 3 7.47 4.77 -8.51
CA TYR A 3 7.78 4.20 -7.21
C TYR A 3 6.69 4.62 -6.24
N PHE A 4 6.07 3.65 -5.57
CA PHE A 4 5.14 3.91 -4.49
C PHE A 4 5.68 3.29 -3.20
N GLU A 5 5.47 4.00 -2.09
CA GLU A 5 5.69 3.47 -0.76
C GLU A 5 4.39 2.82 -0.28
N TYR A 6 4.47 1.55 0.14
CA TYR A 6 3.32 0.82 0.68
C TYR A 6 3.13 1.16 2.16
N HIS A 7 1.89 1.39 2.57
CA HIS A 7 1.53 1.70 3.95
C HIS A 7 0.36 0.83 4.40
N CYS A 8 0.57 0.02 5.43
CA CYS A 8 -0.52 -0.70 6.07
C CYS A 8 -0.95 0.05 7.33
N TYR A 9 -2.25 0.33 7.47
CA TYR A 9 -2.81 0.97 8.67
C TYR A 9 -2.98 0.00 9.86
N GLU A 10 -2.73 -1.29 9.65
CA GLU A 10 -2.88 -2.33 10.66
C GLU A 10 -1.70 -2.40 11.66
N GLY A 11 -1.72 -3.40 12.54
CA GLY A 11 -0.72 -3.65 13.57
C GLY A 11 -0.16 -5.08 13.55
N HIS A 12 0.76 -5.36 14.46
CA HIS A 12 1.45 -6.66 14.57
C HIS A 12 0.54 -7.85 14.93
N ASP A 13 -0.67 -7.55 15.39
CA ASP A 13 -1.72 -8.45 15.83
C ASP A 13 -2.82 -8.67 14.78
N SER A 14 -2.74 -8.01 13.62
CA SER A 14 -3.69 -8.19 12.53
C SER A 14 -3.35 -9.39 11.64
N THR A 15 -4.33 -9.82 10.84
CA THR A 15 -4.13 -10.81 9.76
C THR A 15 -3.13 -10.34 8.71
N ASP A 16 -2.92 -9.03 8.62
CA ASP A 16 -2.05 -8.35 7.67
C ASP A 16 -0.72 -7.94 8.30
N ALA A 17 -0.38 -8.47 9.48
CA ALA A 17 0.87 -8.19 10.16
C ALA A 17 2.09 -8.40 9.25
N GLU A 18 2.04 -9.38 8.35
CA GLU A 18 3.09 -9.63 7.36
C GLU A 18 3.30 -8.44 6.39
N LEU A 19 2.21 -7.82 5.93
CA LEU A 19 2.23 -6.63 5.08
C LEU A 19 2.62 -5.40 5.90
N TRP A 20 2.15 -5.31 7.14
CA TRP A 20 2.55 -4.24 8.05
C TRP A 20 4.06 -4.16 8.24
N TYR A 21 4.76 -5.29 8.43
CA TYR A 21 6.23 -5.32 8.51
C TYR A 21 6.96 -4.89 7.22
N ARG A 22 6.23 -4.80 6.10
CA ARG A 22 6.73 -4.32 4.82
C ARG A 22 6.27 -2.90 4.48
N SER A 23 5.59 -2.22 5.41
CA SER A 23 5.32 -0.78 5.29
C SER A 23 6.61 -0.01 5.06
N HIS A 24 6.53 1.11 4.36
CA HIS A 24 7.65 1.97 3.98
C HIS A 24 8.63 1.40 2.97
N GLN A 25 8.31 0.25 2.39
CA GLN A 25 9.10 -0.31 1.31
C GLN A 25 8.57 0.15 -0.05
N ARG A 26 9.51 0.39 -0.97
CA ARG A 26 9.17 0.64 -2.37
C ARG A 26 8.61 -0.61 -3.03
N VAL A 27 7.50 -0.44 -3.73
CA VAL A 27 6.83 -1.50 -4.48
C VAL A 27 6.74 -1.15 -5.96
N THR A 28 6.58 -2.19 -6.79
CA THR A 28 6.24 -2.07 -8.21
C THR A 28 4.77 -2.42 -8.40
N VAL A 29 4.00 -1.54 -9.03
CA VAL A 29 2.63 -1.84 -9.45
C VAL A 29 2.68 -2.72 -10.71
N LEU A 30 2.10 -3.91 -10.62
CA LEU A 30 2.03 -4.88 -11.71
C LEU A 30 0.74 -4.72 -12.53
N GLY A 31 -0.33 -4.21 -11.92
CA GLY A 31 -1.62 -4.00 -12.57
C GLY A 31 -2.69 -3.50 -11.62
N VAL A 32 -3.87 -3.21 -12.18
CA VAL A 32 -5.08 -2.87 -11.44
C VAL A 32 -5.92 -4.12 -11.29
N GLU A 33 -6.26 -4.48 -10.05
CA GLU A 33 -7.13 -5.61 -9.72
C GLU A 33 -8.58 -5.15 -9.62
N VAL A 34 -8.83 -4.00 -8.98
CA VAL A 34 -10.15 -3.36 -8.87
C VAL A 34 -10.04 -1.91 -9.31
N THR A 35 -10.92 -1.49 -10.21
CA THR A 35 -10.85 -0.16 -10.86
C THR A 35 -11.48 0.98 -10.06
N GLY A 36 -12.45 0.67 -9.19
CA GLY A 36 -13.28 1.67 -8.51
C GLY A 36 -14.19 2.48 -9.44
N ALA A 37 -15.04 3.33 -8.87
CA ALA A 37 -15.87 4.29 -9.62
C ALA A 37 -15.54 5.74 -9.22
N GLY A 38 -15.16 6.55 -10.22
CA GLY A 38 -14.68 7.92 -10.04
C GLY A 38 -13.44 8.18 -10.91
N ASP A 39 -13.28 9.42 -11.36
CA ASP A 39 -12.21 9.79 -12.29
C ASP A 39 -10.90 10.04 -11.56
N THR A 40 -10.97 10.54 -10.33
CA THR A 40 -9.82 10.82 -9.45
C THR A 40 -9.69 9.84 -8.29
N PRO A 41 -8.48 9.64 -7.71
CA PRO A 41 -8.31 8.87 -6.47
C PRO A 41 -9.20 9.37 -5.33
N GLU A 42 -9.32 10.70 -5.19
CA GLU A 42 -10.14 11.34 -4.16
C GLU A 42 -11.62 10.97 -4.29
N GLU A 43 -12.19 11.11 -5.50
CA GLU A 43 -13.59 10.72 -5.75
C GLU A 43 -13.84 9.23 -5.49
N ARG A 44 -12.90 8.38 -5.88
CA ARG A 44 -12.99 6.94 -5.61
C ARG A 44 -12.97 6.63 -4.11
N GLY A 45 -12.12 7.31 -3.36
CA GLY A 45 -12.08 7.23 -1.90
C GLY A 45 -13.39 7.69 -1.26
N ASP A 46 -13.91 8.85 -1.68
CA ASP A 46 -15.17 9.43 -1.17
C ASP A 46 -16.39 8.55 -1.47
N ASN A 47 -16.39 7.83 -2.60
CA ASN A 47 -17.42 6.87 -2.98
C ASN A 47 -17.31 5.53 -2.23
N GLY A 48 -16.23 5.30 -1.49
CA GLY A 48 -15.94 4.00 -0.87
C GLY A 48 -15.54 2.92 -1.88
N GLU A 49 -15.07 3.32 -3.07
CA GLU A 49 -14.66 2.44 -4.16
C GLU A 49 -13.22 2.75 -4.62
N PRO A 50 -12.21 2.72 -3.72
CA PRO A 50 -10.82 2.92 -4.09
C PRO A 50 -10.33 1.84 -5.08
N ARG A 51 -9.31 2.17 -5.88
CA ARG A 51 -8.63 1.14 -6.67
C ARG A 51 -7.88 0.16 -5.78
N VAL A 52 -7.80 -1.07 -6.25
CA VAL A 52 -6.90 -2.08 -5.69
C VAL A 52 -5.86 -2.42 -6.74
N TYR A 53 -4.59 -2.35 -6.35
CA TYR A 53 -3.45 -2.60 -7.20
C TYR A 53 -2.75 -3.88 -6.79
N HIS A 54 -2.36 -4.70 -7.77
CA HIS A 54 -1.46 -5.82 -7.52
C HIS A 54 -0.02 -5.30 -7.52
N ILE A 55 0.68 -5.47 -6.41
CA ILE A 55 2.01 -4.92 -6.17
C ILE A 55 3.05 -6.02 -5.93
N GLN A 56 4.32 -5.69 -6.16
CA GLN A 56 5.46 -6.55 -5.86
C GLN A 56 6.54 -5.79 -5.10
N PHE A 57 6.97 -6.37 -3.97
CA PHE A 57 8.10 -5.93 -3.17
C PHE A 57 9.43 -6.40 -3.75
N LYS A 58 10.54 -5.78 -3.32
CA LYS A 58 11.89 -6.14 -3.79
C LYS A 58 12.34 -7.55 -3.43
N ASP A 59 11.79 -8.13 -2.37
CA ASP A 59 12.03 -9.51 -1.94
C ASP A 59 11.25 -10.54 -2.79
N GLY A 60 10.44 -10.07 -3.75
CA GLY A 60 9.61 -10.89 -4.61
C GLY A 60 8.19 -11.14 -4.08
N HIS A 61 7.89 -10.74 -2.84
CA HIS A 61 6.55 -10.86 -2.27
C HIS A 61 5.53 -10.06 -3.09
N LYS A 62 4.33 -10.62 -3.25
CA LYS A 62 3.25 -10.00 -4.02
C LYS A 62 2.02 -9.89 -3.14
N ALA A 63 1.31 -8.78 -3.27
CA ALA A 63 0.13 -8.49 -2.50
C ALA A 63 -0.79 -7.54 -3.26
N SER A 64 -1.98 -7.34 -2.71
CA SER A 64 -2.91 -6.31 -3.16
C SER A 64 -2.81 -5.13 -2.19
N ALA A 65 -2.86 -3.91 -2.72
CA ALA A 65 -2.83 -2.68 -1.93
C ALA A 65 -3.93 -1.74 -2.42
N PHE A 66 -4.60 -1.07 -1.49
CA PHE A 66 -5.54 -0.02 -1.83
C PHE A 66 -4.81 1.21 -2.37
N GLU A 67 -5.54 2.03 -3.12
CA GLU A 67 -5.03 3.25 -3.75
C GLU A 67 -4.42 4.23 -2.75
N ASP A 68 -5.03 4.35 -1.57
CA ASP A 68 -4.58 5.20 -0.46
C ASP A 68 -3.42 4.61 0.34
N GLU A 69 -3.11 3.32 0.16
CA GLU A 69 -1.94 2.65 0.75
C GLU A 69 -0.67 2.85 -0.10
N LEU A 70 -0.78 3.47 -1.28
CA LEU A 70 0.33 3.67 -2.22
C LEU A 70 0.66 5.14 -2.39
N MET A 71 1.66 5.62 -1.65
CA MET A 71 2.06 7.03 -1.70
C MET A 71 3.24 7.26 -2.65
N SER A 72 3.20 8.39 -3.37
CA SER A 72 4.28 8.77 -4.30
C SER A 72 5.44 9.53 -3.62
N SER A 73 5.25 9.93 -2.36
CA SER A 73 6.21 10.68 -1.55
C SER A 73 6.05 10.33 -0.07
N THR A 74 7.18 10.22 0.65
CA THR A 74 7.20 9.95 2.10
C THR A 74 6.74 11.12 2.96
N VAL A 75 6.63 12.32 2.35
CA VAL A 75 6.20 13.55 3.03
C VAL A 75 4.70 13.54 3.35
N GLU A 76 3.94 12.65 2.71
CA GLU A 76 2.48 12.53 2.86
C GLU A 76 2.06 11.56 4.00
N PHE A 77 3.01 10.87 4.64
CA PHE A 77 2.71 9.83 5.62
C PHE A 77 3.21 10.16 7.04
N CYS A 78 2.30 10.09 8.01
CA CYS A 78 2.51 10.54 9.40
C CYS A 78 2.53 9.37 10.42
N ARG A 79 3.05 8.20 10.04
CA ARG A 79 3.25 7.07 10.97
C ARG A 79 4.70 6.55 10.97
N PRO A 80 5.24 6.15 12.14
CA PRO A 80 6.60 5.64 12.27
C PRO A 80 6.75 4.24 11.68
N ASP A 81 7.97 3.92 11.23
CA ASP A 81 8.33 2.59 10.73
C ASP A 81 7.93 1.47 11.69
N PRO A 82 7.47 0.31 11.18
CA PRO A 82 7.29 -0.87 12.02
C PRO A 82 8.66 -1.29 12.61
N PRO A 83 8.69 -1.83 13.85
CA PRO A 83 9.94 -2.31 14.43
C PRO A 83 10.56 -3.39 13.53
N ARG A 84 11.87 -3.31 13.30
CA ARG A 84 12.59 -4.34 12.54
C ARG A 84 12.35 -5.70 13.20
N ARG A 85 11.81 -6.67 12.44
CA ARG A 85 11.83 -8.07 12.88
C ARG A 85 13.28 -8.44 13.18
N ARG A 86 13.58 -8.73 14.46
CA ARG A 86 14.82 -9.42 14.81
C ARG A 86 14.69 -10.82 14.19
N GLY A 87 15.62 -11.13 13.28
CA GLY A 87 15.73 -12.46 12.69
C GLY A 87 16.06 -13.53 13.73
#